data_AF-A0A2R7NLQ9-F1
#
_entry.id   AF-A0A2R7NLQ9-F1
#
_cell.length_a   1.000
_cell.length_b   1.000
_cell.length_c   1.000
_cell.angle_alpha   90.00
_cell.angle_beta   90.00
_cell.angle_gamma   90.00
#
_symmetry.space_group_name_H-M   'P 1'
#
loop_
_entity.id
_entity.type
_entity.pdbx_description
1 polymer ?
#
loop_
_entity_poly.entity_id
_entity_poly.type
_entity_poly.pdbx_seq_one_letter_code
_entity_poly.pdbx_strand_id
1 'polypeptide(L)'
;MASAQEQVVKIGHVAPVSGAQAHYGKDNENGARMAIEELNAQGVTIGGKKIKFELQAEDDAADPKQGTAAAQKLCDSKVAGVVGHLNSGTTIPASKVYNDCGIPMVTGAATNPNLTKPGYKTTFRIIANDNALGAGLAFYAVDTLKLKTVAIIDDRTAYGQGVADVFKKTATAKGMKVVDEQFTTDKATDFMAILTAIKAKNPDAVFYGGMDPQAGPMLRQMEQLGMANVKYFGGDGVCTSEIAKLAAGAKTLANVICAEGGSSLAKMPGGTAWKAKYDAKYPNQFQVYSPYTYDATFLLVDAMKRANSVDPKVYVNELAKSNFKGVTSTIAFEPNGEMKNPAITLYVYKDGKKTPL
;
A
#
# COMPACT_ATOMS: atom_id res chain seq x y z
N MET A 1 20.89 -25.41 34.64
CA MET A 1 20.08 -24.35 34.03
C MET A 1 19.21 -25.02 32.97
N ALA A 2 17.88 -25.04 33.13
CA ALA A 2 17.01 -25.52 32.07
C ALA A 2 17.13 -24.55 30.89
N SER A 3 17.53 -25.05 29.71
CA SER A 3 17.50 -24.24 28.49
C SER A 3 16.08 -23.74 28.31
N ALA A 4 15.86 -22.41 28.32
CA ALA A 4 14.56 -21.83 28.04
C ALA A 4 14.07 -22.43 26.71
N GLN A 5 12.93 -23.13 26.74
CA GLN A 5 12.40 -23.82 25.57
C GLN A 5 12.11 -22.78 24.49
N GLU A 6 12.87 -22.80 23.40
CA GLU A 6 12.69 -21.89 22.27
C GLU A 6 11.39 -22.27 21.55
N GLN A 7 10.46 -21.34 21.45
CA GLN A 7 9.19 -21.50 20.74
C GLN A 7 9.27 -20.79 19.39
N VAL A 8 9.01 -21.53 18.32
CA VAL A 8 8.87 -20.95 16.98
C VAL A 8 7.50 -20.34 16.83
N VAL A 9 7.45 -19.08 16.37
CA VAL A 9 6.21 -18.32 16.12
C VAL A 9 6.23 -17.85 14.67
N LYS A 10 5.26 -18.31 13.89
CA LYS A 10 5.17 -17.94 12.47
C LYS A 10 4.38 -16.64 12.30
N ILE A 11 4.91 -15.71 11.53
CA ILE A 11 4.19 -14.53 11.05
C ILE A 11 3.95 -14.73 9.55
N GLY A 12 2.69 -14.66 9.13
CA GLY A 12 2.33 -14.71 7.72
C GLY A 12 2.69 -13.40 7.05
N HIS A 13 3.18 -13.47 5.81
CA HIS A 13 3.23 -12.31 4.92
C HIS A 13 2.67 -12.68 3.57
N VAL A 14 1.84 -11.82 3.00
CA VAL A 14 1.29 -12.04 1.65
C VAL A 14 1.37 -10.77 0.83
N ALA A 15 1.91 -10.88 -0.38
CA ALA A 15 1.99 -9.79 -1.36
C ALA A 15 2.23 -10.39 -2.76
N PRO A 16 2.05 -9.62 -3.85
CA PRO A 16 2.34 -10.09 -5.19
C PRO A 16 3.86 -10.10 -5.43
N VAL A 17 4.53 -11.22 -5.16
CA VAL A 17 5.98 -11.37 -5.39
C VAL A 17 6.29 -11.94 -6.77
N SER A 18 5.26 -12.23 -7.56
CA SER A 18 5.34 -12.57 -8.97
C SER A 18 4.48 -11.64 -9.84
N GLY A 19 4.60 -11.80 -11.16
CA GLY A 19 3.86 -10.99 -12.13
C GLY A 19 4.35 -9.55 -12.22
N ALA A 20 3.52 -8.68 -12.81
CA ALA A 20 3.89 -7.30 -13.12
C ALA A 20 4.08 -6.40 -11.89
N GLN A 21 3.59 -6.82 -10.72
CA GLN A 21 3.68 -6.07 -9.46
C GLN A 21 4.74 -6.65 -8.50
N ALA A 22 5.60 -7.57 -8.98
CA ALA A 22 6.60 -8.26 -8.16
C ALA A 22 7.51 -7.32 -7.37
N HIS A 23 7.86 -6.15 -7.92
CA HIS A 23 8.68 -5.15 -7.24
C HIS A 23 8.00 -4.57 -6.00
N TYR A 24 6.67 -4.41 -6.02
CA TYR A 24 5.93 -4.00 -4.83
C TYR A 24 5.87 -5.10 -3.79
N GLY A 25 5.57 -6.34 -4.21
CA GLY A 25 5.51 -7.46 -3.27
C GLY A 25 6.87 -7.70 -2.62
N LYS A 26 7.96 -7.52 -3.37
CA LYS A 26 9.30 -7.63 -2.83
C LYS A 26 9.64 -6.49 -1.85
N ASP A 27 9.23 -5.26 -2.16
CA ASP A 27 9.34 -4.12 -1.25
C ASP A 27 8.66 -4.41 0.11
N ASN A 28 7.43 -4.94 0.08
CA ASN A 28 6.65 -5.35 1.26
C ASN A 28 7.34 -6.49 2.03
N GLU A 29 7.69 -7.56 1.32
CA GLU A 29 8.31 -8.75 1.92
C GLU A 29 9.64 -8.40 2.61
N ASN A 30 10.45 -7.54 1.98
CA ASN A 30 11.73 -7.08 2.53
C ASN A 30 11.54 -6.36 3.87
N GLY A 31 10.47 -5.57 4.02
CA GLY A 31 10.16 -4.86 5.26
C GLY A 31 9.81 -5.81 6.39
N ALA A 32 8.93 -6.77 6.12
CA ALA A 32 8.59 -7.82 7.08
C ALA A 32 9.81 -8.69 7.46
N ARG A 33 10.63 -9.10 6.48
CA ARG A 33 11.86 -9.87 6.72
C ARG A 33 12.86 -9.12 7.60
N MET A 34 13.10 -7.84 7.30
CA MET A 34 14.03 -7.03 8.08
C MET A 34 13.56 -6.88 9.53
N ALA A 35 12.25 -6.73 9.76
CA ALA A 35 11.70 -6.70 11.11
C ALA A 35 11.86 -8.03 11.86
N ILE A 36 11.58 -9.17 11.21
CA ILE A 36 11.75 -10.51 11.81
C ILE A 36 13.20 -10.75 12.22
N GLU A 37 14.16 -10.39 11.39
CA GLU A 37 15.58 -10.51 11.70
C GLU A 37 16.00 -9.67 12.91
N GLU A 38 15.58 -8.39 12.94
CA GLU A 38 15.88 -7.51 14.07
C GLU A 38 15.22 -8.00 15.37
N LEU A 39 13.98 -8.50 15.30
CA LEU A 39 13.28 -9.09 16.45
C LEU A 39 13.97 -10.36 16.97
N ASN A 40 14.46 -11.21 16.08
CA ASN A 40 15.20 -12.41 16.46
C ASN A 40 16.55 -12.05 17.09
N ALA A 41 17.25 -11.04 16.56
CA ALA A 41 18.50 -10.54 17.14
C ALA A 41 18.30 -9.92 18.55
N GLN A 42 17.12 -9.35 18.83
CA GLN A 42 16.77 -8.83 20.15
C GLN A 42 16.53 -9.91 21.22
N GLY A 43 16.37 -11.19 20.83
CA GLY A 43 16.14 -12.28 21.79
C GLY A 43 14.82 -12.15 22.55
N VAL A 44 13.72 -11.90 21.83
CA VAL A 44 12.39 -11.70 22.43
C VAL A 44 11.96 -12.88 23.30
N THR A 45 11.38 -12.59 24.46
CA THR A 45 10.74 -13.57 25.36
C THR A 45 9.28 -13.20 25.58
N ILE A 46 8.38 -14.17 25.44
CA ILE A 46 6.93 -14.01 25.64
C ILE A 46 6.42 -15.23 26.39
N GLY A 47 5.61 -15.04 27.44
CA GLY A 47 5.10 -16.13 28.26
C GLY A 47 6.21 -16.96 28.94
N GLY A 48 7.36 -16.35 29.24
CA GLY A 48 8.53 -17.03 29.82
C GLY A 48 9.32 -17.91 28.83
N LYS A 49 8.98 -17.91 27.54
CA LYS A 49 9.68 -18.67 26.51
C LYS A 49 10.43 -17.74 25.57
N LYS A 50 11.66 -18.13 25.21
CA LYS A 50 12.40 -17.44 24.14
C LYS A 50 11.67 -17.69 22.82
N ILE A 51 11.43 -16.65 22.06
CA ILE A 51 10.69 -16.72 20.80
C ILE A 51 11.66 -16.62 19.64
N LYS A 52 11.50 -17.54 18.67
CA LYS A 52 12.09 -17.43 17.34
C LYS A 52 10.98 -17.16 16.34
N PHE A 53 10.99 -15.97 15.75
CA PHE A 53 10.03 -15.62 14.71
C PHE A 53 10.47 -16.18 13.36
N GLU A 54 9.52 -16.75 12.61
CA GLU A 54 9.71 -17.21 11.24
C GLU A 54 8.69 -16.54 10.33
N LEU A 55 9.16 -15.97 9.22
CA LEU A 55 8.27 -15.41 8.21
C LEU A 55 7.77 -16.52 7.28
N GLN A 56 6.47 -16.79 7.29
CA GLN A 56 5.82 -17.61 6.28
C GLN A 56 5.28 -16.69 5.18
N ALA A 57 6.06 -16.51 4.13
CA ALA A 57 5.68 -15.69 2.98
C ALA A 57 4.88 -16.50 1.96
N GLU A 58 3.81 -15.92 1.45
CA GLU A 58 2.97 -16.46 0.38
C GLU A 58 2.84 -15.42 -0.74
N ASP A 59 2.66 -15.91 -1.96
CA ASP A 59 2.43 -15.08 -3.15
C ASP A 59 0.93 -15.07 -3.47
N ASP A 60 0.34 -13.88 -3.59
CA ASP A 60 -1.03 -13.74 -4.09
C ASP A 60 -1.11 -13.34 -5.57
N ALA A 61 0.02 -13.06 -6.22
CA ALA A 61 0.11 -12.64 -7.63
C ALA A 61 -0.84 -11.48 -8.03
N ALA A 62 -1.31 -10.70 -7.04
CA ALA A 62 -2.37 -9.70 -7.16
C ALA A 62 -3.71 -10.27 -7.65
N ASP A 63 -3.93 -11.58 -7.50
CA ASP A 63 -5.15 -12.28 -7.87
C ASP A 63 -6.01 -12.57 -6.62
N PRO A 64 -7.30 -12.17 -6.59
CA PRO A 64 -8.16 -12.38 -5.42
C PRO A 64 -8.34 -13.84 -5.02
N LYS A 65 -8.39 -14.78 -5.98
CA LYS A 65 -8.58 -16.21 -5.67
C LYS A 65 -7.32 -16.77 -5.02
N GLN A 66 -6.16 -16.45 -5.58
CA GLN A 66 -4.87 -16.84 -5.00
C GLN A 66 -4.65 -16.18 -3.63
N GLY A 67 -5.05 -14.92 -3.46
CA GLY A 67 -5.04 -14.23 -2.17
C GLY A 67 -5.88 -14.93 -1.11
N THR A 68 -7.10 -15.36 -1.43
CA THR A 68 -7.94 -16.17 -0.53
C THR A 68 -7.31 -17.53 -0.22
N ALA A 69 -6.69 -18.19 -1.21
CA ALA A 69 -6.01 -19.47 -0.99
C ALA A 69 -4.77 -19.32 -0.08
N ALA A 70 -3.97 -18.27 -0.27
CA ALA A 70 -2.86 -17.93 0.61
C ALA A 70 -3.34 -17.66 2.04
N ALA A 71 -4.46 -16.93 2.19
CA ALA A 71 -5.06 -16.67 3.49
C ALA A 71 -5.49 -17.97 4.20
N GLN A 72 -6.15 -18.88 3.47
CA GLN A 72 -6.54 -20.17 4.01
C GLN A 72 -5.32 -20.99 4.46
N LYS A 73 -4.27 -21.04 3.64
CA LYS A 73 -3.01 -21.73 3.97
C LYS A 73 -2.37 -21.19 5.25
N LEU A 74 -2.41 -19.87 5.46
CA LEU A 74 -1.89 -19.23 6.68
C LEU A 74 -2.77 -19.54 7.91
N CYS A 75 -4.10 -19.58 7.75
CA CYS A 75 -5.01 -20.06 8.80
C CYS A 75 -4.71 -21.53 9.18
N ASP A 76 -4.57 -22.42 8.21
CA ASP A 76 -4.27 -23.84 8.43
C ASP A 76 -2.89 -24.02 9.09
N SER A 77 -1.93 -23.18 8.72
CA SER A 77 -0.58 -23.13 9.31
C SER A 77 -0.56 -22.51 10.72
N LYS A 78 -1.69 -21.98 11.19
CA LYS A 78 -1.84 -21.32 12.50
C LYS A 78 -0.78 -20.25 12.75
N VAL A 79 -0.54 -19.39 11.76
CA VAL A 79 0.35 -18.25 11.96
C VAL A 79 -0.20 -17.34 13.06
N ALA A 80 0.70 -16.72 13.81
CA ALA A 80 0.32 -15.89 14.94
C ALA A 80 -0.29 -14.56 14.49
N GLY A 81 -0.02 -14.07 13.28
CA GLY A 81 -0.59 -12.86 12.69
C GLY A 81 -0.15 -12.73 11.23
N VAL A 82 -0.77 -11.83 10.48
CA VAL A 82 -0.46 -11.60 9.06
C VAL A 82 -0.08 -10.15 8.81
N VAL A 83 1.00 -9.95 8.05
CA VAL A 83 1.39 -8.65 7.48
C VAL A 83 1.13 -8.68 5.98
N GLY A 84 0.25 -7.81 5.51
CA GLY A 84 -0.25 -7.83 4.14
C GLY A 84 -1.77 -7.66 4.12
N HIS A 85 -2.46 -7.91 3.02
CA HIS A 85 -1.91 -8.05 1.68
C HIS A 85 -1.59 -6.66 1.12
N LEU A 86 -1.14 -6.61 -0.12
CA LEU A 86 -0.86 -5.37 -0.84
C LEU A 86 -2.10 -4.80 -1.51
N ASN A 87 -2.70 -5.56 -2.41
CA ASN A 87 -3.78 -5.06 -3.25
C ASN A 87 -5.11 -5.10 -2.49
N SER A 88 -5.91 -4.04 -2.58
CA SER A 88 -7.25 -4.04 -1.96
C SER A 88 -8.13 -5.19 -2.46
N GLY A 89 -7.99 -5.58 -3.73
CA GLY A 89 -8.73 -6.71 -4.32
C GLY A 89 -8.38 -8.08 -3.73
N THR A 90 -7.17 -8.27 -3.21
CA THR A 90 -6.76 -9.51 -2.51
C THR A 90 -7.01 -9.40 -1.01
N THR A 91 -6.74 -8.23 -0.44
CA THR A 91 -6.85 -7.93 0.99
C THR A 91 -8.28 -8.05 1.51
N ILE A 92 -9.27 -7.51 0.80
CA ILE A 92 -10.68 -7.51 1.23
C ILE A 92 -11.25 -8.93 1.39
N PRO A 93 -11.14 -9.84 0.39
CA PRO A 93 -11.62 -11.20 0.59
C PRO A 93 -10.75 -12.01 1.58
N ALA A 94 -9.43 -11.77 1.62
CA ALA A 94 -8.54 -12.42 2.59
C ALA A 94 -8.85 -12.03 4.05
N SER A 95 -9.23 -10.78 4.31
CA SER A 95 -9.55 -10.31 5.66
C SER A 95 -10.72 -11.06 6.29
N LYS A 96 -11.70 -11.46 5.48
CA LYS A 96 -12.79 -12.34 5.93
C LYS A 96 -12.27 -13.71 6.37
N VAL A 97 -11.38 -14.34 5.59
CA VAL A 97 -10.79 -15.65 5.93
C VAL A 97 -10.02 -15.57 7.26
N TYR A 98 -9.19 -14.54 7.43
CA TYR A 98 -8.44 -14.33 8.66
C TYR A 98 -9.35 -14.05 9.86
N ASN A 99 -10.43 -13.28 9.68
CA ASN A 99 -11.45 -13.08 10.70
C ASN A 99 -12.10 -14.40 11.12
N ASP A 100 -12.51 -15.22 10.16
CA ASP A 100 -13.21 -16.48 10.41
C ASP A 100 -12.29 -17.48 11.17
N CYS A 101 -10.98 -17.46 10.92
CA CYS A 101 -10.00 -18.28 11.64
C CYS A 101 -9.39 -17.60 12.88
N GLY A 102 -9.77 -16.35 13.17
CA GLY A 102 -9.36 -15.60 14.36
C GLY A 102 -7.92 -15.07 14.34
N ILE A 103 -7.29 -14.94 13.17
CA ILE A 103 -5.92 -14.42 13.02
C ILE A 103 -5.98 -12.92 12.67
N PRO A 104 -5.30 -12.03 13.42
CA PRO A 104 -5.23 -10.63 13.06
C PRO A 104 -4.30 -10.39 11.87
N MET A 105 -4.68 -9.42 11.06
CA MET A 105 -4.02 -8.98 9.85
C MET A 105 -3.78 -7.47 9.94
N VAL A 106 -2.56 -7.05 9.64
CA VAL A 106 -2.18 -5.64 9.55
C VAL A 106 -1.68 -5.37 8.13
N THR A 107 -2.41 -4.55 7.37
CA THR A 107 -1.94 -4.08 6.05
C THR A 107 -1.24 -2.73 6.16
N GLY A 108 -0.10 -2.63 5.48
CA GLY A 108 0.64 -1.39 5.28
C GLY A 108 0.49 -0.81 3.87
N ALA A 109 -0.44 -1.34 3.05
CA ALA A 109 -0.51 -1.01 1.63
C ALA A 109 -1.93 -0.95 1.05
N ALA A 110 -2.86 -1.81 1.48
CA ALA A 110 -4.19 -1.85 0.89
C ALA A 110 -5.05 -0.69 1.39
N THR A 111 -5.40 0.25 0.51
CA THR A 111 -6.00 1.55 0.87
C THR A 111 -7.51 1.66 0.67
N ASN A 112 -8.19 0.68 0.07
CA ASN A 112 -9.63 0.82 -0.20
C ASN A 112 -10.46 0.87 1.11
N PRO A 113 -11.28 1.92 1.35
CA PRO A 113 -12.07 2.08 2.58
C PRO A 113 -13.02 0.91 2.87
N ASN A 114 -13.41 0.12 1.87
CA ASN A 114 -14.25 -1.07 2.06
C ASN A 114 -13.58 -2.15 2.91
N LEU A 115 -12.24 -2.14 3.07
CA LEU A 115 -11.51 -3.11 3.88
C LEU A 115 -12.02 -3.19 5.33
N THR A 116 -12.28 -2.05 5.96
CA THR A 116 -12.64 -1.98 7.39
C THR A 116 -14.14 -1.86 7.63
N LYS A 117 -14.95 -1.66 6.57
CA LYS A 117 -16.42 -1.58 6.66
C LYS A 117 -17.07 -2.80 7.31
N PRO A 118 -16.62 -4.05 7.09
CA PRO A 118 -17.18 -5.21 7.78
C PRO A 118 -17.01 -5.19 9.31
N GLY A 119 -16.11 -4.35 9.85
CA GLY A 119 -15.91 -4.22 11.29
C GLY A 119 -15.19 -5.40 11.95
N TYR A 120 -14.48 -6.22 11.16
CA TYR A 120 -13.70 -7.36 11.66
C TYR A 120 -12.66 -6.89 12.69
N LYS A 121 -12.72 -7.49 13.89
CA LYS A 121 -11.80 -7.15 15.00
C LYS A 121 -10.37 -7.63 14.77
N THR A 122 -10.15 -8.38 13.71
CA THR A 122 -8.85 -8.88 13.26
C THR A 122 -8.22 -8.03 12.16
N THR A 123 -8.91 -7.03 11.61
CA THR A 123 -8.41 -6.28 10.43
C THR A 123 -7.92 -4.90 10.83
N PHE A 124 -6.67 -4.59 10.51
CA PHE A 124 -6.03 -3.32 10.84
C PHE A 124 -5.29 -2.74 9.63
N ARG A 125 -5.33 -1.42 9.50
CA ARG A 125 -4.58 -0.65 8.49
C ARG A 125 -3.71 0.39 9.17
N ILE A 126 -2.45 0.51 8.76
CA ILE A 126 -1.48 1.47 9.33
C ILE A 126 -1.01 2.53 8.32
N ILE A 127 -1.79 2.74 7.27
CA ILE A 127 -1.54 3.73 6.21
C ILE A 127 -2.83 4.50 5.91
N ALA A 128 -2.75 5.69 5.32
CA ALA A 128 -3.93 6.41 4.87
C ALA A 128 -4.71 5.63 3.81
N ASN A 129 -6.02 5.85 3.77
CA ASN A 129 -6.92 5.16 2.84
C ASN A 129 -7.32 6.05 1.64
N ASP A 130 -8.01 5.46 0.65
CA ASP A 130 -8.32 6.16 -0.60
C ASP A 130 -9.21 7.39 -0.41
N ASN A 131 -9.99 7.48 0.68
CA ASN A 131 -10.75 8.69 0.99
C ASN A 131 -9.80 9.89 1.15
N ALA A 132 -8.68 9.69 1.84
CA ALA A 132 -7.67 10.72 2.03
C ALA A 132 -6.85 10.96 0.76
N LEU A 133 -6.42 9.89 0.07
CA LEU A 133 -5.59 10.01 -1.14
C LEU A 133 -6.35 10.71 -2.29
N GLY A 134 -7.54 10.20 -2.63
CA GLY A 134 -8.36 10.76 -3.70
C GLY A 134 -8.79 12.20 -3.42
N ALA A 135 -9.15 12.51 -2.17
CA ALA A 135 -9.52 13.87 -1.79
C ALA A 135 -8.31 14.83 -1.82
N GLY A 136 -7.15 14.40 -1.32
CA GLY A 136 -5.92 15.19 -1.35
C GLY A 136 -5.49 15.56 -2.76
N LEU A 137 -5.55 14.60 -3.69
CA LEU A 137 -5.25 14.83 -5.11
C LEU A 137 -6.26 15.79 -5.74
N ALA A 138 -7.56 15.64 -5.46
CA ALA A 138 -8.60 16.52 -5.98
C ALA A 138 -8.45 17.95 -5.45
N PHE A 139 -8.15 18.13 -4.16
CA PHE A 139 -7.86 19.45 -3.58
C PHE A 139 -6.64 20.10 -4.24
N TYR A 140 -5.56 19.34 -4.44
CA TYR A 140 -4.38 19.89 -5.11
C TYR A 140 -4.67 20.29 -6.56
N ALA A 141 -5.38 19.43 -7.31
CA ALA A 141 -5.75 19.70 -8.70
C ALA A 141 -6.60 20.98 -8.85
N VAL A 142 -7.62 21.15 -8.01
CA VAL A 142 -8.58 22.26 -8.11
C VAL A 142 -8.07 23.53 -7.42
N ASP A 143 -7.58 23.40 -6.19
CA ASP A 143 -7.28 24.56 -5.35
C ASP A 143 -5.87 25.10 -5.60
N THR A 144 -4.90 24.24 -5.94
CA THR A 144 -3.51 24.66 -6.16
C THR A 144 -3.24 24.87 -7.65
N LEU A 145 -3.48 23.85 -8.48
CA LEU A 145 -3.19 23.93 -9.91
C LEU A 145 -4.29 24.61 -10.72
N LYS A 146 -5.45 24.89 -10.12
CA LYS A 146 -6.60 25.57 -10.74
C LYS A 146 -7.12 24.87 -12.01
N LEU A 147 -6.91 23.56 -12.12
CA LEU A 147 -7.36 22.75 -13.25
C LEU A 147 -8.90 22.71 -13.28
N LYS A 148 -9.48 22.67 -14.48
CA LYS A 148 -10.93 22.77 -14.67
C LYS A 148 -11.56 21.50 -15.20
N THR A 149 -10.80 20.69 -15.92
CA THR A 149 -11.27 19.49 -16.59
C THR A 149 -10.38 18.30 -16.31
N VAL A 150 -11.00 17.13 -16.14
CA VAL A 150 -10.28 15.87 -15.94
C VAL A 150 -10.96 14.75 -16.72
N ALA A 151 -10.17 13.86 -17.31
CA ALA A 151 -10.62 12.54 -17.75
C ALA A 151 -10.21 11.50 -16.73
N ILE A 152 -11.05 10.49 -16.49
CA ILE A 152 -10.80 9.46 -15.49
C ILE A 152 -10.62 8.11 -16.17
N ILE A 153 -9.60 7.36 -15.77
CA ILE A 153 -9.34 5.98 -16.19
C ILE A 153 -9.18 5.12 -14.94
N ASP A 154 -9.88 3.99 -14.85
CA ASP A 154 -9.63 2.98 -13.81
C ASP A 154 -9.29 1.60 -14.41
N ASP A 155 -8.57 0.78 -13.67
CA ASP A 155 -8.14 -0.56 -14.09
C ASP A 155 -9.12 -1.69 -13.75
N ARG A 156 -10.36 -1.35 -13.35
CA ARG A 156 -11.41 -2.27 -12.89
C ARG A 156 -11.07 -3.10 -11.65
N THR A 157 -9.96 -2.82 -10.98
CA THR A 157 -9.68 -3.41 -9.67
C THR A 157 -10.44 -2.68 -8.57
N ALA A 158 -10.64 -3.34 -7.43
CA ALA A 158 -11.22 -2.70 -6.26
C ALA A 158 -10.44 -1.45 -5.83
N TYR A 159 -9.11 -1.44 -5.97
CA TYR A 159 -8.29 -0.27 -5.66
C TYR A 159 -8.49 0.84 -6.69
N GLY A 160 -8.27 0.54 -7.98
CA GLY A 160 -8.32 1.54 -9.03
C GLY A 160 -9.66 2.26 -9.11
N GLN A 161 -10.76 1.51 -9.05
CA GLN A 161 -12.11 2.09 -8.99
C GLN A 161 -12.31 2.90 -7.71
N GLY A 162 -11.91 2.39 -6.56
CA GLY A 162 -12.12 3.05 -5.27
C GLY A 162 -11.47 4.42 -5.19
N VAL A 163 -10.18 4.52 -5.57
CA VAL A 163 -9.46 5.78 -5.53
C VAL A 163 -9.94 6.76 -6.61
N ALA A 164 -10.29 6.27 -7.80
CA ALA A 164 -10.85 7.08 -8.88
C ALA A 164 -12.22 7.66 -8.49
N ASP A 165 -13.10 6.87 -7.88
CA ASP A 165 -14.42 7.32 -7.43
C ASP A 165 -14.32 8.41 -6.35
N VAL A 166 -13.40 8.27 -5.39
CA VAL A 166 -13.17 9.30 -4.37
C VAL A 166 -12.65 10.58 -5.02
N PHE A 167 -11.64 10.49 -5.90
CA PHE A 167 -11.11 11.65 -6.61
C PHE A 167 -12.20 12.33 -7.41
N LYS A 168 -12.95 11.58 -8.23
CA LYS A 168 -14.07 12.05 -9.04
C LYS A 168 -15.04 12.85 -8.20
N LYS A 169 -15.57 12.22 -7.14
CA LYS A 169 -16.58 12.82 -6.26
C LYS A 169 -16.08 14.12 -5.63
N THR A 170 -14.84 14.11 -5.14
CA THR A 170 -14.24 15.30 -4.49
C THR A 170 -14.00 16.41 -5.51
N ALA A 171 -13.42 16.09 -6.67
CA ALA A 171 -13.12 17.06 -7.72
C ALA A 171 -14.40 17.71 -8.27
N THR A 172 -15.45 16.92 -8.54
CA THR A 172 -16.74 17.44 -9.01
C THR A 172 -17.42 18.31 -7.96
N ALA A 173 -17.33 17.95 -6.68
CA ALA A 173 -17.88 18.76 -5.59
C ALA A 173 -17.18 20.13 -5.48
N LYS A 174 -15.97 20.27 -6.01
CA LYS A 174 -15.23 21.55 -6.10
C LYS A 174 -15.31 22.21 -7.46
N GLY A 175 -16.19 21.74 -8.34
CA GLY A 175 -16.49 22.37 -9.63
C GLY A 175 -15.55 21.98 -10.78
N MET A 176 -14.69 20.97 -10.61
CA MET A 176 -13.97 20.38 -11.74
C MET A 176 -14.93 19.52 -12.58
N LYS A 177 -14.87 19.67 -13.91
CA LYS A 177 -15.68 18.91 -14.85
C LYS A 177 -14.99 17.62 -15.26
N VAL A 178 -15.67 16.49 -15.11
CA VAL A 178 -15.24 15.23 -15.71
C VAL A 178 -15.66 15.23 -17.18
N VAL A 179 -14.69 15.20 -18.10
CA VAL A 179 -14.94 15.32 -19.54
C VAL A 179 -14.96 13.98 -20.27
N ASP A 180 -14.40 12.94 -19.66
CA ASP A 180 -14.48 11.56 -20.11
C ASP A 180 -14.26 10.59 -18.95
N GLU A 181 -14.84 9.40 -19.06
CA GLU A 181 -14.64 8.29 -18.12
C GLU A 181 -14.42 7.02 -18.92
N GLN A 182 -13.24 6.44 -18.76
CA GLN A 182 -12.79 5.24 -19.46
C GLN A 182 -12.35 4.21 -18.43
N PHE A 183 -12.18 2.98 -18.88
CA PHE A 183 -11.64 1.93 -18.03
C PHE A 183 -10.78 0.99 -18.85
N THR A 184 -9.94 0.24 -18.14
CA THR A 184 -9.02 -0.74 -18.70
C THR A 184 -9.01 -1.99 -17.81
N THR A 185 -7.90 -2.73 -17.81
CA THR A 185 -7.65 -3.84 -16.88
C THR A 185 -6.25 -3.72 -16.30
N ASP A 186 -6.01 -4.37 -15.17
CA ASP A 186 -4.69 -4.48 -14.53
C ASP A 186 -3.66 -5.30 -15.34
N LYS A 187 -4.06 -5.85 -16.50
CA LYS A 187 -3.19 -6.54 -17.45
C LYS A 187 -2.97 -5.76 -18.75
N ALA A 188 -3.62 -4.61 -18.92
CA ALA A 188 -3.51 -3.84 -20.14
C ALA A 188 -2.11 -3.26 -20.33
N THR A 189 -1.71 -3.17 -21.59
CA THR A 189 -0.44 -2.56 -22.03
C THR A 189 -0.62 -1.55 -23.16
N ASP A 190 -1.76 -1.58 -23.85
CA ASP A 190 -2.18 -0.65 -24.89
C ASP A 190 -3.37 0.19 -24.39
N PHE A 191 -3.22 1.51 -24.50
CA PHE A 191 -4.17 2.53 -24.09
C PHE A 191 -4.45 3.52 -25.25
N MET A 192 -3.97 3.28 -26.46
CA MET A 192 -4.04 4.24 -27.57
C MET A 192 -5.47 4.63 -27.91
N ALA A 193 -6.40 3.68 -27.92
CA ALA A 193 -7.82 3.95 -28.17
C ALA A 193 -8.45 4.83 -27.07
N ILE A 194 -8.21 4.47 -25.81
CA ILE A 194 -8.67 5.23 -24.62
C ILE A 194 -8.10 6.65 -24.66
N LEU A 195 -6.79 6.79 -24.84
CA LEU A 195 -6.11 8.08 -24.85
C LEU A 195 -6.49 8.93 -26.06
N THR A 196 -6.81 8.34 -27.22
CA THR A 196 -7.31 9.07 -28.39
C THR A 196 -8.71 9.65 -28.12
N ALA A 197 -9.60 8.87 -27.50
CA ALA A 197 -10.93 9.34 -27.11
C ALA A 197 -10.82 10.49 -26.10
N ILE A 198 -9.95 10.35 -25.10
CA ILE A 198 -9.67 11.37 -24.08
C ILE A 198 -9.07 12.64 -24.70
N LYS A 199 -8.08 12.50 -25.59
CA LYS A 199 -7.45 13.63 -26.28
C LYS A 199 -8.47 14.47 -27.05
N ALA A 200 -9.46 13.84 -27.67
CA ALA A 200 -10.53 14.55 -28.38
C ALA A 200 -11.40 15.43 -27.46
N LYS A 201 -11.36 15.20 -26.14
CA LYS A 201 -12.05 16.03 -25.12
C LYS A 201 -11.17 17.16 -24.56
N ASN A 202 -9.88 17.20 -24.90
CA ASN A 202 -8.91 18.20 -24.48
C ASN A 202 -8.93 18.49 -22.96
N PRO A 203 -8.73 17.48 -22.08
CA PRO A 203 -8.71 17.69 -20.64
C PRO A 203 -7.43 18.38 -20.16
N ASP A 204 -7.52 19.09 -19.03
CA ASP A 204 -6.34 19.61 -18.32
C ASP A 204 -5.55 18.49 -17.63
N ALA A 205 -6.25 17.44 -17.20
CA ALA A 205 -5.67 16.29 -16.50
C ALA A 205 -6.30 14.95 -16.89
N VAL A 206 -5.53 13.89 -16.70
CA VAL A 206 -6.00 12.51 -16.59
C VAL A 206 -5.80 12.05 -15.15
N PHE A 207 -6.81 11.47 -14.54
CA PHE A 207 -6.67 10.69 -13.32
C PHE A 207 -6.66 9.21 -13.68
N TYR A 208 -5.65 8.47 -13.20
CA TYR A 208 -5.56 7.02 -13.33
C TYR A 208 -5.65 6.34 -11.97
N GLY A 209 -6.71 5.56 -11.77
CA GLY A 209 -6.85 4.63 -10.67
C GLY A 209 -6.27 3.26 -11.05
N GLY A 210 -5.05 2.98 -10.62
CA GLY A 210 -4.40 1.69 -10.84
C GLY A 210 -2.92 1.73 -10.48
N MET A 211 -2.17 0.75 -10.98
CA MET A 211 -0.77 0.52 -10.60
C MET A 211 0.24 0.98 -11.66
N ASP A 212 1.52 1.11 -11.27
CA ASP A 212 2.60 1.54 -12.16
C ASP A 212 2.83 0.70 -13.43
N PRO A 213 2.52 -0.63 -13.51
CA PRO A 213 2.80 -1.40 -14.71
C PRO A 213 1.96 -0.96 -15.90
N GLN A 214 0.78 -0.40 -15.63
CA GLN A 214 -0.10 0.22 -16.62
C GLN A 214 0.22 1.72 -16.79
N ALA A 215 0.50 2.43 -15.69
CA ALA A 215 0.76 3.86 -15.74
C ALA A 215 2.01 4.19 -16.58
N GLY A 216 3.09 3.42 -16.46
CA GLY A 216 4.31 3.63 -17.25
C GLY A 216 4.08 3.61 -18.76
N PRO A 217 3.53 2.52 -19.34
CA PRO A 217 3.16 2.50 -20.75
C PRO A 217 2.11 3.55 -21.16
N MET A 218 1.16 3.86 -20.28
CA MET A 218 0.18 4.92 -20.54
C MET A 218 0.86 6.29 -20.71
N LEU A 219 1.85 6.61 -19.87
CA LEU A 219 2.65 7.83 -19.99
C LEU A 219 3.40 7.90 -21.33
N ARG A 220 3.99 6.78 -21.78
CA ARG A 220 4.65 6.71 -23.10
C ARG A 220 3.67 7.00 -24.23
N GLN A 221 2.49 6.42 -24.17
CA GLN A 221 1.47 6.58 -25.21
C GLN A 221 0.83 7.97 -25.19
N MET A 222 0.69 8.59 -24.02
CA MET A 222 0.33 10.01 -23.91
C MET A 222 1.36 10.91 -24.61
N GLU A 223 2.65 10.62 -24.49
CA GLU A 223 3.70 11.38 -25.20
C GLU A 223 3.60 11.18 -26.72
N GLN A 224 3.42 9.93 -27.18
CA GLN A 224 3.21 9.60 -28.60
C GLN A 224 2.00 10.33 -29.20
N LEU A 225 0.94 10.50 -28.41
CA LEU A 225 -0.26 11.24 -28.80
C LEU A 225 -0.13 12.76 -28.63
N GLY A 226 1.03 13.28 -28.22
CA GLY A 226 1.24 14.72 -28.04
C GLY A 226 0.50 15.33 -26.85
N MET A 227 0.19 14.53 -25.83
CA MET A 227 -0.49 14.96 -24.59
C MET A 227 0.51 15.45 -23.53
N ALA A 228 1.65 16.02 -23.95
CA ALA A 228 2.73 16.45 -23.05
C ALA A 228 2.34 17.60 -22.09
N ASN A 229 1.22 18.27 -22.32
CA ASN A 229 0.72 19.35 -21.45
C ASN A 229 -0.34 18.88 -20.44
N VAL A 230 -0.82 17.64 -20.55
CA VAL A 230 -1.87 17.10 -19.69
C VAL A 230 -1.26 16.60 -18.39
N LYS A 231 -1.81 17.02 -17.25
CA LYS A 231 -1.38 16.51 -15.93
C LYS A 231 -1.83 15.08 -15.72
N TYR A 232 -1.03 14.28 -15.02
CA TYR A 232 -1.34 12.89 -14.74
C TYR A 232 -1.45 12.69 -13.23
N PHE A 233 -2.65 12.37 -12.74
CA PHE A 233 -2.91 12.10 -11.34
C PHE A 233 -3.04 10.60 -11.10
N GLY A 234 -2.52 10.12 -9.97
CA GLY A 234 -2.70 8.73 -9.55
C GLY A 234 -2.55 8.54 -8.05
N GLY A 235 -3.06 7.43 -7.53
CA GLY A 235 -2.87 7.06 -6.13
C GLY A 235 -1.44 6.58 -5.84
N ASP A 236 -1.28 5.96 -4.68
CA ASP A 236 -0.03 5.38 -4.17
C ASP A 236 0.51 4.27 -5.08
N GLY A 237 -0.37 3.55 -5.78
CA GLY A 237 -0.03 2.59 -6.82
C GLY A 237 0.73 3.18 -8.01
N VAL A 238 0.72 4.50 -8.22
CA VAL A 238 1.51 5.18 -9.27
C VAL A 238 2.79 5.82 -8.67
N CYS A 239 2.89 5.92 -7.35
CA CYS A 239 3.95 6.63 -6.64
C CYS A 239 5.24 5.81 -6.45
N THR A 240 5.72 5.10 -7.44
CA THR A 240 6.93 4.27 -7.30
C THR A 240 8.18 4.90 -7.88
N SER A 241 9.35 4.43 -7.45
CA SER A 241 10.57 4.75 -8.20
C SER A 241 10.60 3.98 -9.53
N GLU A 242 9.96 2.80 -9.59
CA GLU A 242 9.93 1.92 -10.76
C GLU A 242 9.16 2.52 -11.95
N ILE A 243 8.15 3.38 -11.72
CA ILE A 243 7.42 4.02 -12.81
C ILE A 243 8.32 4.81 -13.76
N ALA A 244 9.45 5.34 -13.27
CA ALA A 244 10.41 6.05 -14.11
C ALA A 244 11.05 5.13 -15.14
N LYS A 245 11.35 3.88 -14.76
CA LYS A 245 11.84 2.84 -15.68
C LYS A 245 10.74 2.39 -16.62
N LEU A 246 9.52 2.19 -16.09
CA LEU A 246 8.36 1.77 -16.88
C LEU A 246 7.93 2.85 -17.87
N ALA A 247 8.13 4.13 -17.58
CA ALA A 247 7.91 5.24 -18.50
C ALA A 247 8.99 5.31 -19.60
N ALA A 248 10.08 4.54 -19.50
CA ALA A 248 11.15 4.41 -20.50
C ALA A 248 11.65 5.77 -21.06
N GLY A 249 11.84 6.75 -20.18
CA GLY A 249 12.32 8.09 -20.55
C GLY A 249 11.25 9.04 -21.09
N ALA A 250 9.97 8.67 -21.02
CA ALA A 250 8.90 9.53 -21.49
C ALA A 250 8.83 10.85 -20.71
N LYS A 251 8.77 11.97 -21.42
CA LYS A 251 8.79 13.32 -20.80
C LYS A 251 7.52 13.59 -20.00
N THR A 252 6.42 12.90 -20.33
CA THR A 252 5.14 12.95 -19.60
C THR A 252 5.26 12.50 -18.15
N LEU A 253 6.32 11.77 -17.76
CA LEU A 253 6.61 11.46 -16.36
C LEU A 253 6.69 12.72 -15.48
N ALA A 254 7.22 13.83 -16.01
CA ALA A 254 7.30 15.10 -15.29
C ALA A 254 5.93 15.73 -14.97
N ASN A 255 4.85 15.22 -15.58
CA ASN A 255 3.48 15.65 -15.31
C ASN A 255 2.76 14.79 -14.28
N VAL A 256 3.40 13.72 -13.78
CA VAL A 256 2.82 12.85 -12.77
C VAL A 256 2.80 13.56 -11.43
N ILE A 257 1.61 13.60 -10.82
CA ILE A 257 1.35 13.96 -9.45
C ILE A 257 0.64 12.78 -8.81
N CYS A 258 1.14 12.29 -7.69
CA CYS A 258 0.54 11.14 -7.05
C CYS A 258 0.51 11.29 -5.53
N ALA A 259 -0.33 10.53 -4.84
CA ALA A 259 -0.46 10.59 -3.38
C ALA A 259 -0.04 9.28 -2.74
N GLU A 260 0.86 9.35 -1.77
CA GLU A 260 1.13 8.24 -0.86
C GLU A 260 0.41 8.46 0.46
N GLY A 261 0.00 7.37 1.09
CA GLY A 261 -0.36 7.40 2.49
C GLY A 261 0.88 7.57 3.36
N GLY A 262 0.72 8.38 4.40
CA GLY A 262 1.73 8.75 5.38
C GLY A 262 2.69 9.87 4.96
N SER A 263 3.68 10.10 5.82
CA SER A 263 4.66 11.17 5.67
C SER A 263 5.77 10.76 4.70
N SER A 264 6.36 11.74 3.98
CA SER A 264 7.61 11.49 3.24
C SER A 264 8.68 10.87 4.15
N LEU A 265 9.55 10.00 3.61
CA LEU A 265 10.63 9.36 4.37
C LEU A 265 11.42 10.32 5.27
N ALA A 266 11.76 11.51 4.78
CA ALA A 266 12.52 12.52 5.54
C ALA A 266 11.76 13.10 6.75
N LYS A 267 10.42 12.99 6.76
CA LYS A 267 9.53 13.47 7.83
C LYS A 267 9.01 12.34 8.73
N MET A 268 9.26 11.08 8.37
CA MET A 268 8.94 9.94 9.24
C MET A 268 9.91 9.92 10.45
N PRO A 269 9.46 9.61 11.67
CA PRO A 269 10.30 9.64 12.88
C PRO A 269 11.61 8.84 12.75
N GLY A 270 11.56 7.66 12.12
CA GLY A 270 12.71 6.78 11.89
C GLY A 270 13.15 6.67 10.44
N GLY A 271 12.54 7.44 9.52
CA GLY A 271 12.61 7.17 8.08
C GLY A 271 14.02 7.19 7.49
N THR A 272 14.83 8.20 7.80
CA THR A 272 16.21 8.30 7.27
C THR A 272 17.11 7.14 7.72
N ALA A 273 17.06 6.80 9.01
CA ALA A 273 17.87 5.70 9.55
C ALA A 273 17.39 4.34 9.04
N TRP A 274 16.07 4.13 8.99
CA TRP A 274 15.47 2.94 8.40
C TRP A 274 15.85 2.78 6.93
N LYS A 275 15.78 3.86 6.14
CA LYS A 275 16.11 3.83 4.70
C LYS A 275 17.57 3.47 4.45
N ALA A 276 18.49 3.98 5.26
CA ALA A 276 19.91 3.64 5.15
C ALA A 276 20.16 2.14 5.39
N LYS A 277 19.53 1.54 6.41
CA LYS A 277 19.58 0.09 6.66
C LYS A 277 18.96 -0.71 5.51
N TYR A 278 17.80 -0.25 5.03
CA TYR A 278 17.09 -0.90 3.94
C TYR A 278 17.95 -0.93 2.67
N ASP A 279 18.54 0.19 2.28
CA ASP A 279 19.37 0.28 1.07
C ASP A 279 20.66 -0.53 1.16
N ALA A 280 21.26 -0.62 2.34
CA ALA A 280 22.43 -1.45 2.57
C ALA A 280 22.13 -2.94 2.36
N LYS A 281 20.89 -3.38 2.67
CA LYS A 281 20.48 -4.78 2.57
C LYS A 281 19.80 -5.12 1.24
N TYR A 282 19.02 -4.19 0.69
CA TYR A 282 18.18 -4.35 -0.49
C TYR A 282 18.38 -3.19 -1.46
N PRO A 283 19.59 -3.05 -2.04
CA PRO A 283 19.92 -1.91 -2.88
C PRO A 283 18.95 -1.80 -4.07
N ASN A 284 18.41 -0.61 -4.28
CA ASN A 284 17.49 -0.26 -5.38
C ASN A 284 16.14 -1.01 -5.40
N GLN A 285 15.73 -1.63 -4.29
CA GLN A 285 14.45 -2.36 -4.23
C GLN A 285 13.31 -1.56 -3.58
N PHE A 286 13.61 -0.44 -2.90
CA PHE A 286 12.61 0.34 -2.20
C PHE A 286 11.60 0.98 -3.17
N GLN A 287 10.31 0.80 -2.90
CA GLN A 287 9.22 1.42 -3.65
C GLN A 287 8.42 2.40 -2.79
N VAL A 288 7.60 1.89 -1.86
CA VAL A 288 6.60 2.68 -1.12
C VAL A 288 6.32 2.12 0.28
N TYR A 289 6.06 0.82 0.40
CA TYR A 289 5.32 0.23 1.52
C TYR A 289 6.17 -0.49 2.55
N SER A 290 7.45 -0.76 2.23
CA SER A 290 8.35 -1.48 3.13
C SER A 290 8.44 -0.94 4.57
N PRO A 291 8.50 0.39 4.85
CA PRO A 291 8.57 0.87 6.22
C PRO A 291 7.28 0.58 7.00
N TYR A 292 6.13 0.52 6.32
CA TYR A 292 4.86 0.15 6.92
C TYR A 292 4.81 -1.35 7.23
N THR A 293 5.18 -2.22 6.30
CA THR A 293 5.23 -3.68 6.59
C THR A 293 6.26 -4.04 7.68
N TYR A 294 7.34 -3.28 7.76
CA TYR A 294 8.30 -3.33 8.86
C TYR A 294 7.62 -2.99 10.20
N ASP A 295 6.95 -1.83 10.29
CA ASP A 295 6.23 -1.42 11.50
C ASP A 295 5.06 -2.35 11.84
N ALA A 296 4.32 -2.86 10.86
CA ALA A 296 3.23 -3.81 11.05
C ALA A 296 3.73 -5.10 11.72
N THR A 297 4.91 -5.58 11.32
CA THR A 297 5.54 -6.76 11.92
C THR A 297 5.93 -6.50 13.38
N PHE A 298 6.58 -5.36 13.65
CA PHE A 298 6.92 -4.96 15.02
C PHE A 298 5.68 -4.74 15.89
N LEU A 299 4.62 -4.18 15.32
CA LEU A 299 3.36 -3.90 16.00
C LEU A 299 2.65 -5.19 16.44
N LEU A 300 2.60 -6.22 15.59
CA LEU A 300 2.08 -7.53 15.96
C LEU A 300 2.85 -8.09 17.15
N VAL A 301 4.19 -8.04 17.11
CA VAL A 301 5.03 -8.57 18.20
C VAL A 301 4.97 -7.71 19.47
N ASP A 302 4.83 -6.38 19.36
CA ASP A 302 4.58 -5.49 20.50
C ASP A 302 3.28 -5.89 21.22
N ALA A 303 2.20 -6.11 20.47
CA ALA A 303 0.93 -6.56 21.04
C ALA A 303 1.06 -7.93 21.72
N MET A 304 1.79 -8.89 21.12
CA MET A 304 2.08 -10.18 21.75
C MET A 304 2.86 -10.03 23.05
N LYS A 305 3.87 -9.15 23.09
CA LYS A 305 4.65 -8.84 24.31
C LYS A 305 3.76 -8.27 25.41
N ARG A 306 2.93 -7.27 25.09
CA ARG A 306 2.00 -6.65 26.06
C ARG A 306 0.95 -7.63 26.59
N ALA A 307 0.47 -8.52 25.72
CA ALA A 307 -0.47 -9.57 26.10
C ALA A 307 0.21 -10.75 26.84
N ASN A 308 1.55 -10.78 26.86
CA ASN A 308 2.35 -11.91 27.32
C ASN A 308 1.92 -13.25 26.68
N SER A 309 1.48 -13.22 25.42
CA SER A 309 0.95 -14.37 24.69
C SER A 309 1.13 -14.19 23.19
N VAL A 310 1.42 -15.29 22.50
CA VAL A 310 1.51 -15.35 21.03
C VAL A 310 0.23 -15.89 20.39
N ASP A 311 -0.80 -16.21 21.20
CA ASP A 311 -2.10 -16.64 20.71
C ASP A 311 -2.87 -15.43 20.14
N PRO A 312 -3.22 -15.43 18.83
CA PRO A 312 -4.05 -14.42 18.19
C PRO A 312 -5.24 -13.94 19.02
N LYS A 313 -5.96 -14.88 19.65
CA LYS A 313 -7.18 -14.60 20.41
C LYS A 313 -6.93 -13.80 21.67
N VAL A 314 -5.72 -13.87 22.21
CA VAL A 314 -5.31 -13.16 23.43
C VAL A 314 -4.79 -11.78 23.07
N TYR A 315 -3.84 -11.69 22.13
CA TYR A 315 -3.14 -10.43 21.88
C TYR A 315 -3.89 -9.46 20.96
N VAL A 316 -4.90 -9.89 20.18
CA VAL A 316 -5.63 -9.00 19.27
C VAL A 316 -6.29 -7.81 19.98
N ASN A 317 -6.73 -7.99 21.23
CA ASN A 317 -7.25 -6.89 22.05
C ASN A 317 -6.18 -5.87 22.41
N GLU A 318 -4.94 -6.33 22.63
CA GLU A 318 -3.79 -5.46 22.86
C GLU A 318 -3.36 -4.75 21.57
N LEU A 319 -3.47 -5.42 20.43
CA LEU A 319 -3.25 -4.83 19.11
C LEU A 319 -4.22 -3.66 18.86
N ALA A 320 -5.50 -3.83 19.15
CA ALA A 320 -6.51 -2.77 18.99
C ALA A 320 -6.27 -1.54 19.89
N LYS A 321 -5.61 -1.72 21.05
CA LYS A 321 -5.27 -0.65 22.00
C LYS A 321 -3.89 -0.03 21.75
N SER A 322 -3.24 -0.36 20.63
CA SER A 322 -1.87 0.06 20.39
C SER A 322 -1.69 1.57 20.39
N ASN A 323 -0.54 1.99 20.90
CA ASN A 323 0.02 3.33 20.78
C ASN A 323 1.52 3.19 20.48
N PHE A 324 1.82 2.46 19.41
CA PHE A 324 3.14 1.96 19.08
C PHE A 324 3.97 3.02 18.37
N LYS A 325 5.19 3.27 18.81
CA LYS A 325 6.09 4.24 18.17
C LYS A 325 6.95 3.51 17.13
N GLY A 326 6.50 3.55 15.88
CA GLY A 326 7.17 2.94 14.73
C GLY A 326 8.14 3.88 14.02
N VAL A 327 8.75 3.38 12.94
CA VAL A 327 9.60 4.17 12.06
C VAL A 327 8.78 5.16 11.23
N THR A 328 7.54 4.80 10.87
CA THR A 328 6.62 5.57 10.02
C THR A 328 5.90 6.67 10.81
N SER A 329 5.39 6.34 11.99
CA SER A 329 4.67 7.25 12.89
C SER A 329 4.43 6.61 14.27
N THR A 330 3.73 7.32 15.14
CA THR A 330 2.96 6.65 16.21
C THR A 330 1.72 6.00 15.60
N ILE A 331 1.53 4.70 15.84
CA ILE A 331 0.43 3.89 15.30
C ILE A 331 -0.58 3.60 16.42
N ALA A 332 -1.81 4.06 16.18
CA ALA A 332 -2.97 3.80 17.02
C ALA A 332 -4.21 3.63 16.14
N PHE A 333 -5.22 2.92 16.65
CA PHE A 333 -6.38 2.54 15.86
C PHE A 333 -7.68 3.18 16.33
N GLU A 334 -8.54 3.46 15.36
CA GLU A 334 -9.97 3.65 15.56
C GLU A 334 -10.68 2.30 15.83
N PRO A 335 -11.90 2.30 16.40
CA PRO A 335 -12.60 1.06 16.76
C PRO A 335 -12.88 0.08 15.60
N ASN A 336 -12.76 0.54 14.35
CA ASN A 336 -12.93 -0.24 13.12
C ASN A 336 -11.60 -0.75 12.53
N GLY A 337 -10.46 -0.49 13.18
CA GLY A 337 -9.13 -0.93 12.73
C GLY A 337 -8.44 0.02 11.74
N GLU A 338 -9.04 1.16 11.39
CA GLU A 338 -8.33 2.22 10.67
C GLU A 338 -7.30 2.90 11.58
N MET A 339 -6.22 3.39 10.98
CA MET A 339 -5.24 4.21 11.69
C MET A 339 -5.84 5.55 12.10
N LYS A 340 -5.51 6.02 13.32
CA LYS A 340 -5.82 7.38 13.78
C LYS A 340 -4.92 8.40 13.10
N ASN A 341 -5.51 9.50 12.64
CA ASN A 341 -4.81 10.67 12.09
C ASN A 341 -3.73 10.33 11.04
N PRO A 342 -4.03 9.51 10.01
CA PRO A 342 -3.03 9.18 9.01
C PRO A 342 -2.66 10.43 8.20
N ALA A 343 -1.36 10.63 7.97
CA ALA A 343 -0.87 11.67 7.06
C ALA A 343 -1.04 11.22 5.60
N ILE A 344 -0.93 12.17 4.66
CA ILE A 344 -0.71 11.89 3.24
C ILE A 344 0.41 12.79 2.73
N THR A 345 1.11 12.36 1.69
CA THR A 345 2.13 13.17 1.01
C THR A 345 1.89 13.11 -0.50
N LEU A 346 1.86 14.27 -1.14
CA LEU A 346 1.84 14.34 -2.59
C LEU A 346 3.26 14.32 -3.14
N TYR A 347 3.46 13.68 -4.29
CA TYR A 347 4.74 13.56 -4.95
C TYR A 347 4.65 13.96 -6.41
N VAL A 348 5.78 14.43 -6.93
CA VAL A 348 6.03 14.68 -8.35
C VAL A 348 7.31 13.98 -8.78
N TYR A 349 7.56 13.91 -10.08
CA TYR A 349 8.81 13.39 -10.64
C TYR A 349 9.62 14.53 -11.26
N LYS A 350 10.80 14.80 -10.69
CA LYS A 350 11.76 15.79 -11.18
C LYS A 350 12.99 15.04 -11.67
N ASP A 351 13.36 15.21 -12.94
CA ASP A 351 14.50 14.50 -13.56
C ASP A 351 14.43 12.98 -13.36
N GLY A 352 13.23 12.41 -13.49
CA GLY A 352 12.97 10.98 -13.28
C GLY A 352 12.98 10.51 -11.82
N LYS A 353 13.14 11.42 -10.85
CA LYS A 353 13.18 11.09 -9.41
C LYS A 353 11.91 11.54 -8.70
N LYS A 354 11.30 10.59 -7.98
CA LYS A 354 10.17 10.85 -7.08
C LYS A 354 10.59 11.83 -5.98
N THR A 355 9.87 12.95 -5.86
CA THR A 355 10.17 14.05 -4.94
C THR A 355 8.87 14.49 -4.24
N PRO A 356 8.84 14.62 -2.91
CA PRO A 356 7.65 15.11 -2.21
C PRO A 356 7.39 16.59 -2.57
N LEU A 357 6.12 16.95 -2.64
CA LEU A 357 5.65 18.32 -2.86
C LEU A 357 5.69 19.18 -1.60
#